data_AF-A0A086QF87-F1
#
_entry.id   AF-A0A086QF87-F1
#
_cell.length_a   1.000
_cell.length_b   1.000
_cell.length_c   1.000
_cell.angle_alpha   90.00
_cell.angle_beta   90.00
_cell.angle_gamma   90.00
#
_symmetry.space_group_name_H-M   'P 1'
#
loop_
_entity.id
_entity.type
_entity.pdbx_description
1 polymer ?
#
loop_
_entity_poly.entity_id
_entity_poly.type
_entity_poly.pdbx_seq_one_letter_code
_entity_poly.pdbx_strand_id
1 'polypeptide(L)'
;NFRDLAEEEVKDLFASARLVASLVVSKHKADSFSITLQDGRDSGQTVSHVHLHVLPRFQGDLERRPGVDREEQKPRTREDMAVEAAALREWMLQLSQKRESCI
;
A
#
# COMPACT_ATOMS: atom_id res chain seq x y z
N ASN A 1 -11.10 -7.26 -13.29
CA ASN A 1 -11.21 -7.88 -11.94
C ASN A 1 -9.96 -8.71 -11.67
N PHE A 2 -9.66 -9.02 -10.42
CA PHE A 2 -8.44 -9.75 -10.04
C PHE A 2 -8.33 -11.10 -10.77
N ARG A 3 -9.47 -11.75 -11.00
CA ARG A 3 -9.58 -13.03 -11.72
C ARG A 3 -9.26 -12.93 -13.21
N ASP A 4 -9.22 -11.71 -13.76
CA ASP A 4 -8.93 -11.46 -15.18
C ASP A 4 -7.44 -11.21 -15.43
N LEU A 5 -6.62 -11.13 -14.37
CA LEU A 5 -5.17 -10.95 -14.49
C LEU A 5 -4.48 -12.25 -14.93
N ALA A 6 -3.49 -12.13 -15.81
CA ALA A 6 -2.59 -13.21 -16.15
C ALA A 6 -1.71 -13.59 -14.94
N GLU A 7 -1.15 -14.81 -14.95
CA GLU A 7 -0.30 -15.26 -13.85
C GLU A 7 0.92 -14.36 -13.61
N GLU A 8 1.50 -13.84 -14.70
CA GLU A 8 2.63 -12.92 -14.66
C GLU A 8 2.25 -11.61 -13.98
N GLU A 9 1.06 -11.09 -14.27
CA GLU A 9 0.53 -9.87 -13.65
C GLU A 9 0.26 -10.07 -12.15
N VAL A 10 -0.28 -11.23 -11.76
CA VAL A 10 -0.48 -11.57 -10.34
C VAL A 10 0.87 -11.65 -9.61
N LYS A 11 1.87 -12.31 -10.21
CA LYS A 11 3.22 -12.40 -9.64
C LYS A 11 3.85 -11.01 -9.48
N ASP A 12 3.78 -10.18 -10.51
CA ASP A 12 4.32 -8.82 -10.48
C ASP A 12 3.61 -7.91 -9.47
N LEU A 13 2.27 -7.98 -9.41
CA LEU A 13 1.45 -7.21 -8.48
C LEU A 13 1.85 -7.49 -7.02
N PHE A 14 1.94 -8.77 -6.63
CA PHE A 14 2.31 -9.13 -5.25
C PHE A 14 3.80 -8.93 -4.96
N ALA A 15 4.67 -9.09 -5.95
CA ALA A 15 6.09 -8.72 -5.79
C ALA A 15 6.24 -7.22 -5.50
N SER A 16 5.53 -6.38 -6.24
CA SER A 16 5.45 -4.92 -6.04
C SER A 16 4.84 -4.57 -4.68
N ALA A 17 3.71 -5.19 -4.31
CA ALA A 17 3.05 -4.96 -3.03
C ALA A 17 3.96 -5.30 -1.83
N ARG A 18 4.75 -6.38 -1.92
CA ARG A 18 5.76 -6.73 -0.90
C ARG A 18 6.82 -5.64 -0.73
N LEU A 19 7.29 -5.03 -1.81
CA LEU A 19 8.25 -3.92 -1.74
C LEU A 19 7.63 -2.68 -1.10
N VAL A 20 6.42 -2.32 -1.52
CA VAL A 20 5.67 -1.19 -0.96
C VAL A 20 5.39 -1.40 0.53
N ALA A 21 5.03 -2.60 0.95
CA ALA A 21 4.82 -2.93 2.37
C ALA A 21 6.07 -2.69 3.22
N SER A 22 7.23 -3.18 2.78
CA SER A 22 8.51 -2.94 3.46
C SER A 22 8.84 -1.44 3.57
N LEU A 23 8.59 -0.69 2.49
CA LEU A 23 8.77 0.76 2.47
C LEU A 23 7.85 1.47 3.45
N VAL A 24 6.56 1.13 3.46
CA VAL A 24 5.56 1.73 4.33
C VAL A 24 5.88 1.47 5.81
N VAL A 25 6.23 0.23 6.17
CA VAL A 25 6.64 -0.13 7.53
C VAL A 25 7.86 0.68 7.96
N SER A 26 8.91 0.69 7.13
CA SER A 26 10.16 1.35 7.48
C SER A 26 10.02 2.88 7.54
N LYS A 27 9.27 3.48 6.61
CA LYS A 27 9.08 4.94 6.53
C LYS A 27 8.24 5.47 7.69
N HIS A 28 7.15 4.77 8.02
CA HIS A 28 6.22 5.20 9.07
C HIS A 28 6.56 4.64 10.46
N LYS A 29 7.61 3.81 10.58
CA LYS A 29 7.93 3.07 11.81
C LYS A 29 6.71 2.31 12.33
N ALA A 30 5.97 1.70 11.40
CA ALA A 30 4.78 0.93 11.73
C ALA A 30 5.19 -0.42 12.35
N ASP A 31 4.33 -0.98 13.18
CA ASP A 31 4.58 -2.30 13.80
C ASP A 31 4.29 -3.43 12.80
N SER A 32 3.35 -3.21 11.90
CA SER A 32 2.92 -4.15 10.88
C SER A 32 2.26 -3.42 9.70
N PHE A 33 1.69 -4.16 8.75
CA PHE A 33 0.95 -3.61 7.62
C PHE A 33 -0.25 -4.50 7.27
N SER A 34 -1.20 -3.95 6.52
CA SER A 34 -2.29 -4.70 5.90
C SER A 34 -2.24 -4.55 4.38
N ILE A 35 -2.46 -5.65 3.67
CA ILE A 35 -2.70 -5.67 2.22
C ILE A 35 -4.13 -6.14 2.02
N THR A 36 -4.96 -5.33 1.36
CA THR A 36 -6.35 -5.68 1.07
C THR A 36 -6.67 -5.48 -0.40
N LEU A 37 -7.43 -6.42 -0.96
CA LEU A 37 -7.96 -6.40 -2.32
C LEU A 37 -9.48 -6.54 -2.25
N GLN A 38 -10.20 -5.63 -2.90
CA GLN A 38 -11.67 -5.66 -3.00
C GLN A 38 -12.04 -5.91 -4.47
N ASP A 39 -12.38 -7.16 -4.83
CA ASP A 39 -12.77 -7.55 -6.18
C ASP A 39 -14.31 -7.62 -6.31
N GLY A 40 -14.90 -6.57 -6.88
CA GLY A 40 -16.34 -6.45 -7.09
C GLY A 40 -17.05 -5.56 -6.05
N ARG A 41 -18.20 -5.01 -6.45
CA ARG A 41 -18.98 -4.03 -5.67
C ARG A 41 -19.29 -4.48 -4.24
N ASP A 42 -19.74 -5.72 -4.06
CA ASP A 42 -20.16 -6.25 -2.75
C ASP A 42 -18.99 -6.54 -1.81
N SER A 43 -17.75 -6.51 -2.33
CA SER A 43 -16.52 -6.57 -1.53
C SER A 43 -16.05 -5.19 -1.05
N GLY A 44 -16.75 -4.11 -1.40
CA GLY A 44 -16.39 -2.73 -1.06
C GLY A 44 -15.72 -1.94 -2.20
N GLN A 45 -15.52 -2.55 -3.37
CA GLN A 45 -14.82 -1.90 -4.48
C GLN A 45 -15.58 -0.66 -5.00
N THR A 46 -14.93 0.51 -4.91
CA THR A 46 -15.49 1.78 -5.41
C THR A 46 -14.95 2.17 -6.79
N VAL A 47 -13.73 1.75 -7.13
CA VAL A 47 -13.09 2.00 -8.43
C VAL A 47 -12.94 0.68 -9.18
N SER A 48 -13.55 0.59 -10.37
CA SER A 48 -13.57 -0.62 -11.22
C SER A 48 -12.24 -0.86 -11.95
N HIS A 49 -11.16 -0.95 -11.19
CA HIS A 49 -9.81 -1.32 -11.61
C HIS A 49 -9.15 -2.11 -10.48
N VAL A 50 -8.32 -3.10 -10.79
CA VAL A 50 -7.65 -3.89 -9.73
C VAL A 50 -6.64 -3.00 -9.02
N HIS A 51 -6.76 -2.89 -7.70
CA HIS A 51 -5.81 -2.16 -6.86
C HIS A 51 -5.67 -2.83 -5.50
N LEU A 52 -4.50 -2.67 -4.90
CA LEU A 52 -4.20 -3.11 -3.55
C LEU A 52 -4.06 -1.90 -2.64
N HIS A 53 -4.72 -1.95 -1.48
CA HIS A 53 -4.41 -1.02 -0.40
C HIS A 53 -3.28 -1.61 0.42
N VAL A 54 -2.21 -0.84 0.63
CA VAL A 54 -1.11 -1.18 1.54
C VAL A 54 -1.10 -0.15 2.66
N LEU A 55 -1.56 -0.55 3.85
CA LEU A 55 -1.76 0.35 4.98
C LEU A 55 -0.77 0.06 6.11
N PRO A 56 -0.03 1.06 6.63
CA PRO A 56 0.76 0.89 7.85
C PRO A 56 -0.16 0.65 9.05
N ARG A 57 0.25 -0.25 9.95
CA ARG A 57 -0.52 -0.64 11.12
C ARG A 57 0.29 -0.49 12.40
N PHE A 58 -0.38 -0.01 13.44
CA PHE A 58 0.21 0.25 14.75
C PHE A 58 -0.56 -0.50 15.84
N GLN A 59 0.11 -0.84 16.93
CA GLN A 59 -0.53 -1.54 18.04
C GLN A 59 -1.80 -0.81 18.53
N GLY A 60 -2.93 -1.54 18.54
CA GLY A 60 -4.23 -1.03 18.97
C GLY A 60 -4.96 -0.12 17.96
N ASP A 61 -4.49 -0.02 16.71
CA ASP A 61 -5.11 0.86 15.72
C ASP A 61 -6.48 0.37 15.20
N LEU A 62 -6.69 -0.94 15.05
CA LEU A 62 -7.97 -1.53 14.62
C LEU A 62 -9.08 -1.33 15.61
N GLU A 63 -8.78 -1.51 16.90
CA GLU A 63 -9.76 -1.33 17.97
C GLU A 63 -10.24 0.11 18.03
N ARG A 64 -9.31 1.06 17.80
CA ARG A 64 -9.62 2.49 17.78
C ARG A 64 -10.32 2.92 16.50
N ARG A 65 -10.07 2.23 15.38
CA ARG A 65 -10.50 2.63 14.03
C ARG A 65 -10.75 1.39 13.17
N PRO A 66 -11.90 0.71 13.32
CA PRO A 66 -12.23 -0.44 12.49
C PRO A 66 -12.52 0.01 11.06
N GLY A 67 -11.85 -0.60 10.07
CA GLY A 67 -12.07 -0.35 8.64
C GLY A 67 -10.81 0.04 7.86
N VAL A 68 -10.83 -0.23 6.55
CA VAL A 68 -9.77 0.11 5.59
C VAL A 68 -10.00 1.52 5.02
N ASP A 69 -11.26 1.83 4.72
CA ASP A 69 -11.66 3.10 4.12
C ASP A 69 -12.18 4.06 5.18
N ARG A 70 -11.68 5.31 5.15
CA ARG A 70 -12.08 6.36 6.08
C ARG A 70 -12.87 7.43 5.33
N GLU A 71 -14.20 7.28 5.33
CA GLU A 71 -15.11 8.23 4.69
C GLU A 71 -14.98 9.66 5.26
N GLU A 72 -14.50 9.79 6.50
CA GLU A 72 -14.31 11.07 7.20
C GLU A 72 -12.99 11.79 6.90
N GLN A 73 -12.05 11.15 6.17
CA GLN A 73 -10.79 11.80 5.83
C GLN A 73 -10.99 12.87 4.76
N LYS A 74 -10.61 14.11 5.08
CA LYS A 74 -10.58 15.20 4.11
C LYS A 74 -9.64 14.83 2.95
N PRO A 75 -10.07 15.03 1.69
CA PRO A 75 -9.19 14.84 0.54
C PRO A 75 -7.92 15.67 0.68
N ARG A 76 -6.77 15.06 0.40
CA ARG A 76 -5.47 15.75 0.41
C ARG A 76 -5.30 16.55 -0.87
N THR A 77 -4.50 17.61 -0.81
CA THR A 77 -4.20 18.40 -2.01
C THR A 77 -3.26 17.63 -2.94
N ARG A 78 -3.24 18.00 -4.23
CA ARG A 78 -2.31 17.40 -5.20
C ARG A 78 -0.85 17.69 -4.86
N GLU A 79 -0.59 18.85 -4.24
CA GLU A 79 0.74 19.25 -3.80
C GLU A 79 1.24 18.35 -2.68
N ASP A 80 0.43 18.13 -1.64
CA ASP A 80 0.77 17.24 -0.53
C ASP A 80 1.08 15.82 -1.02
N MET A 81 0.25 15.31 -1.93
CA MET A 81 0.46 13.98 -2.52
C MET A 81 1.74 13.90 -3.36
N ALA A 82 2.09 14.97 -4.09
CA ALA A 82 3.29 15.02 -4.90
C ALA A 82 4.57 15.05 -4.03
N VAL A 83 4.55 15.85 -2.95
CA VAL A 83 5.65 15.91 -1.97
C VAL A 83 5.87 14.57 -1.30
N GLU A 84 4.78 13.93 -0.84
CA GLU A 84 4.87 12.59 -0.25
C GLU A 84 5.42 11.57 -1.25
N ALA A 85 4.87 11.54 -2.47
CA ALA A 85 5.33 10.60 -3.49
C ALA A 85 6.81 10.80 -3.85
N ALA A 86 7.32 12.05 -3.86
CA ALA A 86 8.74 12.32 -4.06
C ALA A 86 9.60 11.75 -2.94
N ALA A 87 9.22 11.98 -1.68
CA ALA A 87 9.92 11.42 -0.52
C ALA A 87 9.90 9.88 -0.48
N LEU A 88 8.78 9.26 -0.89
CA LEU A 88 8.67 7.81 -0.96
C LEU A 88 9.55 7.22 -2.07
N ARG A 89 9.69 7.88 -3.22
CA ARG A 89 10.58 7.44 -4.31
C ARG A 89 12.04 7.36 -3.83
N GLU A 90 12.53 8.37 -3.13
CA GLU A 90 13.88 8.37 -2.57
C GLU A 90 14.09 7.23 -1.58
N TRP A 91 13.10 6.99 -0.71
CA TRP A 91 13.09 5.88 0.24
C TRP A 91 13.16 4.51 -0.46
N MET A 92 12.42 4.36 -1.56
CA MET A 92 12.41 3.12 -2.34
C MET A 92 13.79 2.81 -2.94
N LEU A 93 14.48 3.83 -3.45
CA LEU A 93 15.85 3.70 -3.98
C LEU A 93 16.83 3.27 -2.88
N GLN A 94 16.75 3.87 -1.69
CA GLN A 94 17.60 3.51 -0.55
C GLN A 94 17.38 2.06 -0.10
N LEU A 95 16.12 1.59 -0.09
CA LEU A 95 15.79 0.20 0.24
C LEU A 95 16.30 -0.79 -0.82
N SER A 96 16.27 -0.42 -2.11
CA SER A 96 16.87 -1.23 -3.18
C SER A 96 18.37 -1.42 -2.97
N GLN A 97 19.09 -0.31 -2.71
CA GLN A 97 20.54 -0.33 -2.50
C GLN A 97 20.93 -1.12 -1.24
N LYS A 98 20.16 -1.00 -0.16
CA LYS A 98 20.37 -1.82 1.05
C LYS A 98 20.17 -3.31 0.81
N ARG A 99 19.18 -3.70 -0.01
CA ARG A 99 18.95 -5.11 -0.34
C ARG A 99 20.11 -5.71 -1.14
N GLU A 100 20.69 -4.95 -2.06
CA GLU A 100 21.84 -5.39 -2.86
C GLU A 100 23.13 -5.50 -2.05
N SER A 101 23.32 -4.61 -1.06
CA SER A 101 24.51 -4.61 -0.18
C SER A 101 24.49 -5.70 0.91
N CYS A 102 23.37 -6.36 1.16
CA CYS A 102 23.23 -7.43 2.17
C CYS A 102 23.33 -8.85 1.59
N ILE A 103 23.73 -8.98 0.32
CA ILE A 103 24.03 -10.24 -0.38
C ILE A 103 25.53 -10.27 -0.66
#